data_AF-A0A2W0BL18-F1
#
_entry.id   AF-A0A2W0BL18-F1
#
_cell.length_a   1.000
_cell.length_b   1.000
_cell.length_c   1.000
_cell.angle_alpha   90.00
_cell.angle_beta   90.00
_cell.angle_gamma   90.00
#
_symmetry.space_group_name_H-M   'P 1'
#
loop_
_entity.id
_entity.type
_entity.pdbx_description
1 polymer ?
#
loop_
_entity_poly.entity_id
_entity_poly.type
_entity_poly.pdbx_seq_one_letter_code
_entity_poly.pdbx_strand_id
1 'polypeptide(L)'
;EKKRKELEERGIRVEQVRLGALDGRPDITAVIQRLGELEITSLIIEGGALVNWTALAANVVDKVFLFYAPKILAGTGSVPFASGPGFPHISEAARVRSISLHRFGEDFAVEGYIKDPYEAATPANAV
;
A
#
# COMPACT_ATOMS: atom_id res chain seq x y z
N GLU A 1 21.99 9.29 14.81
CA GLU A 1 22.27 10.71 15.06
C GLU A 1 22.95 11.51 13.96
N LYS A 2 24.22 11.30 13.62
CA LYS A 2 24.93 12.21 12.66
C LYS A 2 24.21 12.38 11.31
N LYS A 3 23.85 11.27 10.64
CA LYS A 3 23.14 11.29 9.35
C LYS A 3 21.76 11.96 9.42
N ARG A 4 21.06 11.80 10.53
CA ARG A 4 19.74 12.42 10.74
C ARG A 4 19.87 13.94 10.76
N LYS A 5 20.81 14.44 11.57
CA LYS A 5 21.06 15.87 11.70
C LYS A 5 21.48 16.49 10.36
N GLU A 6 22.33 15.80 9.59
CA GLU A 6 22.73 16.23 8.24
C GLU A 6 21.54 16.35 7.27
N LEU A 7 20.51 15.49 7.38
CA LEU A 7 19.29 15.59 6.58
C LEU A 7 18.41 16.75 7.05
N GLU A 8 18.23 16.90 8.37
CA GLU A 8 17.45 17.98 8.97
C GLU A 8 18.06 19.36 8.66
N GLU A 9 19.39 19.50 8.68
CA GLU A 9 20.11 20.72 8.27
C GLU A 9 19.88 21.08 6.79
N ARG A 10 19.49 20.12 5.96
CA ARG A 10 19.09 20.33 4.55
C ARG A 10 17.59 20.59 4.39
N GLY A 11 16.85 20.76 5.48
CA GLY A 11 15.40 20.99 5.48
C GLY A 11 14.56 19.72 5.29
N ILE A 12 15.16 18.53 5.39
CA ILE A 12 14.44 17.25 5.27
C ILE A 12 13.88 16.88 6.63
N ARG A 13 12.55 16.73 6.72
CA ARG A 13 11.90 16.19 7.91
C ARG A 13 12.21 14.71 8.05
N VAL A 14 12.73 14.30 9.20
CA VAL A 14 13.02 12.90 9.51
C VAL A 14 12.10 12.45 10.64
N GLU A 15 11.17 11.56 10.32
CA GLU A 15 10.27 10.96 11.31
C GLU A 15 10.83 9.61 11.80
N GLN A 16 10.78 9.38 13.11
CA GLN A 16 11.12 8.10 13.71
C GLN A 16 9.85 7.36 14.06
N VAL A 17 9.75 6.11 13.64
CA VAL A 17 8.64 5.22 13.97
C VAL A 17 9.19 3.90 14.49
N ARG A 18 8.34 3.15 15.20
CA ARG A 18 8.71 1.80 15.65
C ARG A 18 9.01 0.90 14.46
N LEU A 19 9.88 -0.07 14.69
CA LEU A 19 10.21 -1.09 13.70
C LEU A 19 9.06 -2.08 13.57
N GLY A 20 8.79 -2.52 12.34
CA GLY A 20 7.88 -3.61 12.05
C GLY A 20 8.53 -4.97 12.29
N ALA A 21 7.73 -6.03 12.20
CA ALA A 21 8.17 -7.40 12.40
C ALA A 21 9.19 -7.90 11.35
N LEU A 22 9.30 -7.22 10.21
CA LEU A 22 10.20 -7.58 9.11
C LEU A 22 11.48 -6.73 9.13
N ASP A 23 12.61 -7.37 9.39
CA ASP A 23 13.97 -6.95 9.01
C ASP A 23 14.36 -5.49 9.32
N GLY A 24 14.02 -4.99 10.51
CA GLY A 24 14.42 -3.64 10.94
C GLY A 24 13.84 -2.52 10.07
N ARG A 25 12.74 -2.79 9.36
CA ARG A 25 12.03 -1.81 8.54
C ARG A 25 11.00 -1.05 9.39
N PRO A 26 10.60 0.16 8.97
CA PRO A 26 9.50 0.89 9.62
C PRO A 26 8.21 0.07 9.62
N ASP A 27 7.47 0.09 10.73
CA ASP A 27 6.10 -0.42 10.80
C ASP A 27 5.17 0.50 9.99
N ILE A 28 4.57 -0.01 8.91
CA ILE A 28 3.70 0.79 8.03
C ILE A 28 2.50 1.38 8.79
N THR A 29 1.97 0.68 9.79
CA THR A 29 0.84 1.16 10.59
C THR A 29 1.27 2.36 11.44
N ALA A 30 2.49 2.31 11.99
CA ALA A 30 3.06 3.42 12.73
C ALA A 30 3.40 4.62 11.82
N VAL A 31 3.87 4.36 10.60
CA VAL A 31 4.08 5.41 9.57
C VAL A 31 2.76 6.12 9.27
N ILE A 32 1.69 5.38 8.97
CA ILE A 32 0.40 5.96 8.61
C ILE A 32 -0.21 6.74 9.79
N GLN A 33 -0.12 6.20 11.00
CA GLN A 33 -0.56 6.93 12.20
C GLN A 33 0.20 8.24 12.36
N ARG A 34 1.53 8.22 12.19
CA ARG A 34 2.36 9.41 12.29
C ARG A 34 2.02 10.45 11.22
N LEU A 35 1.73 10.02 10.00
CA LEU A 35 1.26 10.91 8.93
C LEU A 35 -0.10 11.55 9.29
N GLY A 36 -1.02 10.79 9.89
CA GLY A 36 -2.29 11.31 10.39
C GLY A 36 -2.12 12.37 11.49
N GLU A 37 -1.18 12.19 12.41
CA GLU A 37 -0.80 13.20 13.43
C GLU A 37 -0.24 14.49 12.80
N LEU A 38 0.31 14.39 11.59
CA LEU A 38 0.80 15.52 10.80
C LEU A 38 -0.29 16.08 9.86
N GLU A 39 -1.55 15.70 10.06
CA GLU A 39 -2.71 16.11 9.26
C GLU A 39 -2.63 15.67 7.78
N ILE A 40 -1.82 14.65 7.48
CA ILE A 40 -1.76 14.03 6.16
C ILE A 40 -2.80 12.90 6.14
N THR A 41 -3.98 13.21 5.59
CA THR A 41 -5.15 12.32 5.62
C THR A 41 -5.31 11.45 4.38
N SER A 42 -4.48 11.66 3.35
CA SER A 42 -4.48 10.87 2.12
C SER A 42 -3.06 10.63 1.66
N LEU A 43 -2.78 9.42 1.18
CA LEU A 43 -1.47 9.00 0.71
C LEU A 43 -1.61 8.15 -0.55
N ILE A 44 -0.59 8.22 -1.41
CA ILE A 44 -0.41 7.32 -2.54
C ILE A 44 0.78 6.41 -2.27
N ILE A 45 0.58 5.10 -2.38
CA ILE A 45 1.65 4.10 -2.24
C ILE A 45 2.00 3.60 -3.64
N GLU A 46 3.11 4.09 -4.18
CA GLU A 46 3.67 3.64 -5.47
C GLU A 46 4.84 2.67 -5.29
N GLY A 47 5.09 2.22 -4.06
CA GLY A 47 6.31 1.55 -3.65
C GLY A 47 6.63 0.26 -4.42
N GLY A 48 7.84 -0.25 -4.19
CA GLY A 48 8.26 -1.55 -4.72
C GLY A 48 7.54 -2.74 -4.08
N ALA A 49 7.78 -3.94 -4.62
CA ALA A 49 7.07 -5.17 -4.26
C ALA A 49 6.91 -5.41 -2.75
N LEU A 50 7.95 -5.14 -1.96
CA LEU A 50 7.89 -5.33 -0.51
C LEU A 50 6.97 -4.32 0.19
N VAL A 51 6.99 -3.05 -0.23
CA VAL A 51 6.12 -2.00 0.35
C VAL A 51 4.65 -2.33 0.05
N ASN A 52 4.36 -2.76 -1.19
CA ASN A 52 3.02 -3.17 -1.59
C ASN A 52 2.54 -4.36 -0.77
N TRP A 53 3.39 -5.39 -0.58
CA TRP A 53 3.06 -6.50 0.30
C TRP A 53 2.81 -6.04 1.74
N THR A 54 3.69 -5.24 2.32
CA THR A 54 3.54 -4.77 3.71
C THR A 54 2.25 -3.97 3.90
N ALA A 55 1.89 -3.11 2.95
CA ALA A 55 0.64 -2.35 3.00
C ALA A 55 -0.60 -3.26 2.90
N LEU A 56 -0.60 -4.22 1.97
CA LEU A 56 -1.71 -5.17 1.81
C LEU A 56 -1.84 -6.08 3.04
N ALA A 57 -0.74 -6.63 3.54
CA ALA A 57 -0.73 -7.51 4.70
C ALA A 57 -1.13 -6.78 6.00
N ALA A 58 -0.82 -5.49 6.13
CA ALA A 58 -1.24 -4.67 7.26
C ALA A 58 -2.71 -4.21 7.16
N ASN A 59 -3.41 -4.51 6.06
CA ASN A 59 -4.80 -4.11 5.83
C ASN A 59 -5.04 -2.59 5.95
N VAL A 60 -4.09 -1.79 5.44
CA VAL A 60 -4.13 -0.31 5.47
C VAL A 60 -4.47 0.32 4.13
N VAL A 61 -4.77 -0.50 3.11
CA VAL A 61 -5.06 -0.04 1.75
C VAL A 61 -6.56 0.06 1.56
N ASP A 62 -7.05 1.26 1.33
CA ASP A 62 -8.47 1.51 1.04
C ASP A 62 -8.77 1.24 -0.45
N LYS A 63 -7.94 1.77 -1.35
CA LYS A 63 -8.15 1.77 -2.80
C LYS A 63 -6.89 1.32 -3.55
N VAL A 64 -7.09 0.65 -4.69
CA VAL A 64 -6.02 0.27 -5.62
C VAL A 64 -6.26 0.86 -7.00
N PHE A 65 -5.17 1.16 -7.69
CA PHE A 65 -5.13 1.53 -9.10
C PHE A 65 -3.99 0.78 -9.76
N LEU A 66 -4.31 -0.32 -10.46
CA LEU A 66 -3.33 -1.25 -11.02
C LEU A 66 -3.17 -1.00 -12.52
N PHE A 67 -1.96 -0.63 -12.95
CA PHE A 67 -1.66 -0.34 -14.36
C PHE A 67 -1.08 -1.55 -15.08
N TYR A 68 -1.52 -1.75 -16.33
CA TYR A 68 -1.11 -2.86 -17.18
C TYR A 68 -0.76 -2.35 -18.57
N ALA A 69 0.45 -2.69 -19.02
CA ALA A 69 0.89 -2.50 -20.40
C ALA A 69 0.76 -3.81 -21.18
N PRO A 70 0.59 -3.79 -22.51
CA PRO A 70 0.53 -4.98 -23.36
C PRO A 70 1.93 -5.59 -23.57
N LYS A 71 2.66 -5.82 -22.49
CA LYS A 71 4.06 -6.29 -22.48
C LYS A 71 4.22 -7.43 -21.49
N ILE A 72 4.95 -8.46 -21.90
CA ILE A 72 5.26 -9.63 -21.07
C ILE A 72 6.76 -9.60 -20.79
N LEU A 73 7.15 -9.30 -19.55
CA LEU A 73 8.56 -9.24 -19.14
C LEU A 73 9.16 -10.65 -18.90
N ALA A 74 8.37 -11.55 -18.31
CA ALA A 74 8.78 -12.91 -17.92
C ALA A 74 10.04 -12.95 -17.01
N GLY A 75 10.57 -14.16 -16.76
CA GLY A 75 11.81 -14.39 -16.02
C GLY A 75 11.66 -14.39 -14.49
N THR A 76 12.39 -15.28 -13.82
CA THR A 76 12.40 -15.43 -12.35
C THR A 76 13.03 -14.25 -11.61
N GLY A 77 13.81 -13.43 -12.31
CA GLY A 77 14.38 -12.18 -11.79
C GLY A 77 13.46 -10.96 -11.95
N SER A 78 12.24 -11.13 -12.50
CA SER A 78 11.29 -10.03 -12.59
C SER A 78 10.76 -9.64 -11.22
N VAL A 79 10.49 -8.35 -11.03
CA VAL A 79 9.93 -7.83 -9.78
C VAL A 79 8.40 -7.94 -9.85
N PRO A 80 7.76 -8.74 -8.98
CA PRO A 80 6.30 -8.84 -8.96
C PRO A 80 5.67 -7.59 -8.35
N PHE A 81 4.35 -7.44 -8.51
CA PHE A 81 3.59 -6.35 -7.90
C PHE A 81 3.75 -6.30 -6.37
N ALA A 82 3.74 -7.46 -5.70
CA ALA A 82 3.92 -7.59 -4.27
C ALA A 82 4.85 -8.78 -3.96
N SER A 83 5.72 -8.64 -2.95
CA SER A 83 6.66 -9.67 -2.51
C SER A 83 6.67 -9.81 -0.99
N GLY A 84 6.34 -11.01 -0.53
CA GLY A 84 6.29 -11.41 0.87
C GLY A 84 5.72 -12.83 0.99
N PRO A 85 5.39 -13.30 2.20
CA PRO A 85 4.87 -14.65 2.41
C PRO A 85 3.60 -14.99 1.62
N GLY A 86 2.82 -13.98 1.22
CA GLY A 86 1.52 -14.19 0.58
C GLY A 86 0.44 -14.58 1.59
N PHE A 87 -0.82 -14.51 1.16
CA PHE A 87 -1.93 -15.07 1.94
C PHE A 87 -2.01 -16.58 1.69
N PRO A 88 -2.08 -17.42 2.73
CA PRO A 88 -2.09 -18.88 2.58
C PRO A 88 -3.37 -19.39 1.91
N HIS A 89 -4.48 -18.66 2.05
CA HIS A 89 -5.78 -19.02 1.52
C HIS A 89 -6.39 -17.89 0.69
N ILE A 90 -7.11 -18.25 -0.38
CA ILE A 90 -7.78 -17.26 -1.26
C ILE A 90 -8.83 -16.43 -0.50
N SER A 91 -9.44 -17.00 0.54
CA SER A 91 -10.39 -16.31 1.42
C SER A 91 -9.77 -15.19 2.24
N GLU A 92 -8.44 -15.22 2.44
CA GLU A 92 -7.68 -14.20 3.16
C GLU A 92 -7.10 -13.14 2.22
N ALA A 93 -7.16 -13.37 0.90
CA ALA A 93 -6.64 -12.44 -0.08
C ALA A 93 -7.46 -11.14 -0.11
N ALA A 94 -6.76 -10.02 -0.31
CA ALA A 94 -7.40 -8.73 -0.52
C ALA A 94 -8.35 -8.78 -1.72
N ARG A 95 -9.64 -8.50 -1.48
CA ARG A 95 -10.67 -8.51 -2.51
C ARG A 95 -10.96 -7.08 -2.98
N VAL A 96 -10.76 -6.84 -4.26
CA VAL A 96 -11.12 -5.56 -4.90
C VAL A 96 -12.61 -5.56 -5.25
N ARG A 97 -13.29 -4.46 -4.91
CA ARG A 97 -14.72 -4.19 -5.12
C ARG A 97 -14.91 -2.91 -5.91
N SER A 98 -16.13 -2.69 -6.42
CA SER A 98 -16.50 -1.47 -7.16
C SER A 98 -15.53 -1.15 -8.30
N ILE A 99 -15.23 -2.16 -9.11
CA ILE A 99 -14.16 -2.12 -10.11
C ILE A 99 -14.55 -1.21 -11.29
N SER A 100 -13.63 -0.33 -11.67
CA SER A 100 -13.69 0.46 -12.90
C SER A 100 -12.46 0.18 -13.77
N LEU A 101 -12.66 0.07 -15.08
CA LEU A 101 -11.59 -0.13 -16.06
C LEU A 101 -11.34 1.17 -16.82
N HIS A 102 -10.07 1.59 -16.84
CA HIS A 102 -9.61 2.78 -17.53
C HIS A 102 -8.70 2.40 -18.68
N ARG A 103 -8.89 2.99 -19.86
CA ARG A 103 -8.04 2.74 -21.03
C ARG A 103 -7.19 3.96 -21.35
N PHE A 104 -5.88 3.76 -21.52
CA PHE A 104 -4.90 4.78 -21.86
C PHE A 104 -4.13 4.35 -23.12
N GLY A 105 -4.75 4.55 -24.29
CA GLY A 105 -4.20 4.04 -25.54
C GLY A 105 -4.19 2.51 -25.56
N GLU A 106 -3.01 1.90 -25.57
CA GLU A 106 -2.82 0.45 -25.50
C GLU A 106 -2.69 -0.09 -24.08
N ASP A 107 -2.40 0.79 -23.12
CA ASP A 107 -2.35 0.45 -21.69
C ASP A 107 -3.75 0.54 -21.08
N PHE A 108 -3.95 -0.14 -19.95
CA PHE A 108 -5.18 -0.05 -19.18
C PHE A 108 -4.89 -0.08 -17.68
N ALA A 109 -5.89 0.32 -16.89
CA ALA A 109 -5.83 0.23 -15.45
C ALA A 109 -7.12 -0.28 -14.84
N VAL A 110 -6.96 -1.01 -13.72
CA VAL A 110 -8.03 -1.49 -12.86
C VAL A 110 -8.05 -0.62 -11.61
N GLU A 111 -9.13 0.12 -11.42
CA GLU A 111 -9.39 0.87 -10.20
C GLU A 111 -10.43 0.15 -9.35
N GLY A 112 -10.27 0.13 -8.03
CA GLY A 112 -11.31 -0.36 -7.13
C GLY A 112 -10.94 -0.24 -5.65
N TYR A 113 -11.89 -0.55 -4.77
CA TYR A 113 -11.72 -0.46 -3.33
C TYR A 113 -11.49 -1.84 -2.71
N ILE A 114 -10.50 -1.95 -1.82
CA ILE A 114 -10.33 -3.11 -0.92
C ILE A 114 -11.16 -2.89 0.34
N LYS A 115 -11.10 -1.66 0.88
CA LYS A 115 -11.90 -1.17 1.98
C LYS A 115 -12.43 0.19 1.56
N ASP A 116 -13.75 0.33 1.45
CA ASP A 116 -14.34 1.63 1.12
C ASP A 116 -14.47 2.45 2.42
N PRO A 117 -13.71 3.55 2.58
CA PRO A 117 -13.79 4.39 3.79
C PRO A 117 -15.03 5.29 3.78
N TYR A 118 -15.78 5.32 2.68
CA TYR A 118 -16.99 6.13 2.49
C TYR A 118 -18.28 5.30 2.55
N GLU A 119 -18.19 3.96 2.52
CA GLU A 119 -19.35 3.09 2.67
C GLU A 119 -19.86 3.17 4.13
N ALA A 120 -21.15 3.46 4.30
CA ALA A 120 -21.75 3.50 5.63
C ALA A 120 -21.57 2.13 6.30
N ALA A 121 -21.02 2.09 7.50
CA ALA A 121 -20.90 0.84 8.26
C ALA A 121 -22.29 0.21 8.42
N THR A 122 -22.56 -0.88 7.70
CA THR A 122 -23.77 -1.67 7.93
C THR A 122 -23.70 -2.18 9.38
N PRO A 123 -24.63 -1.80 10.27
CA PRO A 123 -24.60 -2.25 11.65
C PRO A 123 -24.69 -3.78 11.68
N ALA A 124 -23.85 -4.40 12.52
CA ALA A 124 -23.65 -5.86 12.60
C ALA A 124 -24.89 -6.68 13.02
N ASN A 125 -26.07 -6.06 13.17
CA ASN A 125 -27.30 -6.68 13.65
C ASN A 125 -28.46 -6.54 12.65
N ALA A 126 -28.20 -6.73 11.36
CA ALA A 126 -29.24 -6.81 10.33
C ALA A 126 -29.26 -8.20 9.69
N VAL A 127 -29.46 -9.24 10.51
CA VAL A 127 -29.98 -10.56 10.09
C VAL A 127 -30.85 -11.10 11.22
#